data_AF-A0A9X4MIG6-F1
#
_entry.id   AF-A0A9X4MIG6-F1
#
_cell.length_a   1.000
_cell.length_b   1.000
_cell.length_c   1.000
_cell.angle_alpha   90.00
_cell.angle_beta   90.00
_cell.angle_gamma   90.00
#
_symmetry.space_group_name_H-M   'P 1'
#
loop_
_entity.id
_entity.type
_entity.pdbx_description
1 polymer ?
#
loop_
_entity_poly.entity_id
_entity_poly.type
_entity_poly.pdbx_seq_one_letter_code
_entity_poly.pdbx_strand_id
1 'polypeptide(L)'
;MKKVVGMLAIVGLCVLAYWFWPGEEPNLPKASEVRKIRLVQDQVVVTIDQSEEIAVFLAELGNAKKTNQDSVHDAPLVSPHVRITFVMAEGETTAFAYEGILRSYLEFPYTGIYKLKELPQVIQKMLAD
;
A
#
# COMPACT_ATOMS: atom_id res chain seq x y z
N MET A 1 17.65 -43.36 -3.50
CA MET A 1 16.31 -42.88 -3.09
C MET A 1 16.36 -41.91 -1.91
N LYS A 2 17.00 -42.24 -0.77
CA LYS A 2 17.07 -41.35 0.43
C LYS A 2 17.59 -39.92 0.15
N LYS A 3 18.60 -39.77 -0.72
CA LYS A 3 19.15 -38.46 -1.11
C LYS A 3 18.19 -37.61 -1.96
N VAL A 4 17.37 -38.24 -2.79
CA VAL A 4 16.37 -37.56 -3.65
C VAL A 4 15.17 -37.10 -2.81
N VAL A 5 14.72 -37.94 -1.86
CA VAL A 5 13.68 -37.57 -0.90
C VAL A 5 14.13 -36.41 0.00
N GLY A 6 15.38 -36.43 0.47
CA GLY A 6 15.95 -35.31 1.23
C GLY A 6 16.03 -34.01 0.42
N MET A 7 16.39 -34.09 -0.87
CA MET A 7 16.45 -32.93 -1.75
C MET A 7 15.06 -32.32 -2.02
N LEU A 8 14.05 -33.16 -2.28
CA LEU A 8 12.66 -32.71 -2.46
C LEU A 8 12.09 -32.07 -1.18
N ALA A 9 12.42 -32.59 -0.01
CA ALA A 9 12.03 -31.99 1.27
C ALA A 9 12.62 -30.59 1.46
N ILE A 10 13.89 -30.38 1.08
CA ILE A 10 14.55 -29.06 1.15
C ILE A 10 13.90 -28.07 0.19
N VAL A 11 13.65 -28.49 -1.07
CA VAL A 11 12.98 -27.62 -2.05
C VAL A 11 11.57 -27.24 -1.58
N GLY A 12 10.81 -28.21 -1.06
CA GLY A 12 9.49 -27.94 -0.48
C GLY A 12 9.54 -26.93 0.67
N LEU A 13 10.54 -27.06 1.55
CA LEU A 13 10.72 -26.16 2.69
C LEU A 13 11.15 -24.74 2.24
N CYS A 14 11.97 -24.62 1.20
CA CYS A 14 12.33 -23.34 0.60
C CYS A 14 11.12 -22.65 -0.06
N VAL A 15 10.26 -23.39 -0.77
CA VAL A 15 9.04 -22.84 -1.37
C VAL A 15 8.07 -22.36 -0.29
N LEU A 16 7.92 -23.12 0.80
CA LEU A 16 7.10 -22.71 1.95
C LEU A 16 7.68 -21.45 2.61
N ALA A 17 9.00 -21.40 2.83
CA ALA A 17 9.66 -20.23 3.40
C ALA A 17 9.50 -18.98 2.52
N TYR A 18 9.53 -19.12 1.19
CA TYR A 18 9.29 -18.02 0.25
C TYR A 18 7.85 -17.48 0.36
N TRP A 19 6.86 -18.36 0.55
CA TRP A 19 5.47 -17.94 0.74
C TRP A 19 5.22 -17.25 2.08
N PHE A 20 6.04 -17.56 3.09
CA PHE A 20 5.95 -16.99 4.44
C PHE A 20 6.94 -15.83 4.68
N TRP A 21 7.69 -15.39 3.67
CA TRP A 21 8.64 -14.29 3.83
C TRP A 21 7.90 -12.98 4.13
N PRO A 22 8.34 -12.19 5.13
CA PRO A 22 7.69 -10.93 5.46
C PRO A 22 7.83 -9.95 4.29
N GLY A 23 6.71 -9.40 3.84
CA GLY A 23 6.69 -8.39 2.78
C GLY A 23 7.40 -7.11 3.20
N GLU A 24 8.05 -6.45 2.24
CA GLU A 24 8.72 -5.16 2.42
C GLU A 24 7.70 -4.06 2.79
N GLU A 25 8.16 -3.00 3.45
CA GLU A 25 7.34 -1.83 3.74
C GLU A 25 7.26 -0.91 2.52
N PRO A 26 6.19 -0.12 2.38
CA PRO A 26 6.09 0.85 1.30
C PRO A 26 7.15 1.94 1.46
N ASN A 27 7.73 2.36 0.34
CA ASN A 27 8.64 3.50 0.32
C ASN A 27 7.83 4.81 0.38
N LEU A 28 7.47 5.22 1.59
CA LEU A 28 6.72 6.45 1.84
C LEU A 28 7.65 7.66 1.99
N PRO A 29 7.21 8.85 1.54
CA PRO A 29 7.95 10.08 1.82
C PRO A 29 7.96 10.38 3.32
N LYS A 30 8.99 11.09 3.79
CA LYS A 30 9.08 11.46 5.21
C LYS A 30 8.01 12.51 5.53
N ALA A 31 7.42 12.43 6.71
CA ALA A 31 6.40 13.39 7.16
C ALA A 31 6.87 14.86 7.09
N SER A 32 8.15 15.13 7.37
CA SER A 32 8.74 16.46 7.28
C SER A 32 8.87 17.02 5.86
N GLU A 33 8.86 16.15 4.85
CA GLU A 33 9.00 16.53 3.43
C GLU A 33 7.64 16.76 2.77
N VAL A 34 6.58 16.18 3.33
CA VAL A 34 5.20 16.30 2.85
C VAL A 34 4.59 17.60 3.38
N ARG A 35 4.19 18.49 2.46
CA ARG A 35 3.52 19.75 2.78
C ARG A 35 2.01 19.58 2.97
N LYS A 36 1.42 18.70 2.16
CA LYS A 36 0.00 18.37 2.22
C LYS A 36 -0.26 17.02 1.57
N ILE A 37 -1.32 16.35 2.01
CA ILE A 37 -1.84 15.14 1.40
C ILE A 37 -3.20 15.47 0.80
N ARG A 38 -3.39 15.10 -0.46
CA ARG A 38 -4.65 15.30 -1.18
C ARG A 38 -5.27 13.94 -1.47
N LEU A 39 -6.49 13.74 -1.00
CA LEU A 39 -7.28 12.54 -1.22
C LEU A 39 -8.39 12.87 -2.19
N VAL A 40 -8.51 12.08 -3.26
CA VAL A 40 -9.52 12.28 -4.31
C VAL A 40 -10.23 10.97 -4.57
N GLN A 41 -11.55 10.98 -4.50
CA GLN A 41 -12.41 9.90 -4.96
C GLN A 41 -13.51 10.52 -5.82
N ASP A 42 -13.49 10.22 -7.11
CA ASP A 42 -14.39 10.82 -8.10
C ASP A 42 -14.43 12.37 -7.99
N GLN A 43 -15.49 12.94 -7.41
CA GLN A 43 -15.66 14.38 -7.22
C GLN A 43 -15.35 14.87 -5.80
N VAL A 44 -15.15 13.96 -4.85
CA VAL A 44 -14.87 14.30 -3.45
C VAL A 44 -13.37 14.52 -3.28
N VAL A 45 -13.01 15.69 -2.76
CA VAL A 45 -11.61 16.07 -2.49
C VAL A 45 -11.45 16.41 -1.01
N VAL A 46 -10.57 15.68 -0.33
CA VAL A 46 -10.19 15.95 1.07
C VAL A 46 -8.71 16.31 1.09
N THR A 47 -8.34 17.36 1.83
CA THR A 47 -6.94 17.79 1.98
C THR A 47 -6.55 17.76 3.43
N ILE A 48 -5.37 17.22 3.71
CA ILE A 48 -4.74 17.17 5.04
C ILE A 48 -3.47 18.04 4.96
N ASP A 49 -3.41 19.10 5.76
CA ASP A 49 -2.29 20.05 5.80
C ASP A 49 -1.67 20.23 7.20
N GLN A 50 -2.32 19.68 8.23
CA GLN A 50 -1.80 19.64 9.59
C GLN A 50 -0.64 18.64 9.69
N SER A 51 0.50 19.08 10.23
CA SER A 51 1.72 18.26 10.33
C SER A 51 1.50 16.98 11.15
N GLU A 52 0.74 17.07 12.24
CA GLU A 52 0.43 15.95 13.13
C GLU A 52 -0.45 14.92 12.41
N GLU A 53 -1.46 15.36 11.67
CA GLU A 53 -2.35 14.49 10.91
C GLU A 53 -1.61 13.81 9.74
N ILE A 54 -0.71 14.53 9.07
CA ILE A 54 0.17 13.97 8.03
C ILE A 54 1.03 12.85 8.61
N ALA A 55 1.64 13.07 9.77
CA ALA A 55 2.50 12.09 10.42
C ALA A 55 1.73 10.83 10.83
N VAL A 56 0.53 11.01 11.41
CA VAL A 56 -0.36 9.88 11.77
C VAL A 56 -0.77 9.10 10.53
N PHE A 57 -1.21 9.78 9.48
CA PHE A 57 -1.64 9.15 8.23
C PHE A 57 -0.51 8.34 7.57
N LEU A 58 0.71 8.90 7.52
CA LEU A 58 1.88 8.18 6.99
C LEU A 58 2.27 6.98 7.87
N ALA A 59 2.14 7.08 9.19
CA ALA A 59 2.40 5.97 10.10
C ALA A 59 1.37 4.83 9.89
N GLU A 60 0.09 5.15 9.69
CA GLU A 60 -0.94 4.17 9.35
C GLU A 60 -0.62 3.43 8.06
N LEU A 61 -0.23 4.17 7.00
CA LEU A 61 0.17 3.58 5.72
C LEU A 61 1.48 2.78 5.80
N GLY A 62 2.43 3.19 6.64
CA GLY A 62 3.73 2.52 6.80
C GLY A 62 3.63 1.10 7.34
N ASN A 63 2.52 0.75 7.99
CA ASN A 63 2.23 -0.61 8.45
C ASN A 63 1.85 -1.56 7.31
N ALA A 64 1.71 -1.07 6.08
CA ALA A 64 1.40 -1.92 4.93
C ALA A 64 2.56 -2.88 4.62
N LYS A 65 2.23 -4.05 4.08
CA LYS A 65 3.21 -5.06 3.69
C LYS A 65 3.09 -5.41 2.23
N LYS A 66 4.20 -5.36 1.50
CA LYS A 66 4.27 -5.64 0.07
C LYS A 66 3.71 -7.01 -0.22
N THR A 67 2.93 -7.11 -1.27
CA THR A 67 2.39 -8.37 -1.79
C THR A 67 3.28 -8.88 -2.92
N ASN A 68 3.02 -10.11 -3.35
CA ASN A 68 3.64 -10.67 -4.54
C ASN A 68 2.93 -10.26 -5.84
N GLN A 69 2.04 -9.26 -5.79
CA GLN A 69 1.33 -8.75 -6.96
C GLN A 69 2.04 -7.51 -7.49
N ASP A 70 2.22 -7.47 -8.80
CA ASP A 70 2.80 -6.33 -9.50
C ASP A 70 1.73 -5.27 -9.80
N SER A 71 2.09 -4.00 -9.59
CA SER A 71 1.30 -2.87 -10.07
C SER A 71 1.82 -2.47 -11.45
N VAL A 72 1.06 -2.75 -12.51
CA VAL A 72 1.47 -2.50 -13.91
C VAL A 72 0.63 -1.42 -14.59
N HIS A 73 -0.32 -0.84 -13.86
CA HIS A 73 -1.24 0.17 -14.34
C HIS A 73 -0.99 1.51 -13.65
N ASP A 74 -1.35 2.60 -14.32
CA ASP A 74 -1.28 3.95 -13.75
C ASP A 74 -2.26 4.16 -12.58
N ALA A 75 -3.33 3.35 -12.53
CA ALA A 75 -4.34 3.34 -11.48
C ALA A 75 -4.92 1.93 -11.29
N PRO A 76 -5.47 1.60 -10.12
CA PRO A 76 -6.13 0.33 -9.88
C PRO A 76 -7.29 0.12 -10.86
N LEU A 77 -7.46 -1.12 -11.33
CA LEU A 77 -8.63 -1.53 -12.11
C LEU A 77 -9.89 -1.71 -11.25
N VAL A 78 -9.75 -1.57 -9.94
CA VAL A 78 -10.83 -1.73 -8.96
C VAL A 78 -11.47 -0.38 -8.67
N SER A 79 -12.80 -0.37 -8.54
CA SER A 79 -13.60 0.79 -8.15
C SER A 79 -14.56 0.38 -7.02
N PRO A 80 -14.76 1.21 -5.98
CA PRO A 80 -14.15 2.52 -5.77
C PRO A 80 -12.68 2.45 -5.30
N HIS A 81 -11.91 3.51 -5.58
CA HIS A 81 -10.57 3.71 -5.04
C HIS A 81 -10.33 5.18 -4.72
N VAL A 82 -9.51 5.46 -3.70
CA VAL A 82 -9.07 6.80 -3.33
C VAL A 82 -7.67 7.03 -3.89
N ARG A 83 -7.51 8.07 -4.70
CA ARG A 83 -6.20 8.58 -5.12
C ARG A 83 -5.61 9.44 -4.01
N ILE A 84 -4.43 9.06 -3.54
CA ILE A 84 -3.63 9.76 -2.54
C ILE A 84 -2.48 10.46 -3.25
N THR A 85 -2.40 11.78 -3.12
CA THR A 85 -1.29 12.57 -3.66
C THR A 85 -0.53 13.22 -2.52
N PHE A 86 0.73 12.81 -2.33
CA PHE A 86 1.66 13.41 -1.39
C PHE A 86 2.35 14.58 -2.08
N VAL A 87 2.04 15.80 -1.66
CA VAL A 87 2.62 17.01 -2.25
C VAL A 87 3.83 17.44 -1.43
N MET A 88 4.99 17.43 -2.05
CA MET A 88 6.27 17.76 -1.44
C MET A 88 6.86 19.03 -2.06
N ALA A 89 8.01 19.50 -1.55
CA ALA A 89 8.70 20.64 -2.15
C ALA A 89 9.26 20.33 -3.55
N GLU A 90 9.73 19.09 -3.77
CA GLU A 90 10.42 18.64 -4.98
C GLU A 90 9.57 17.68 -5.83
N GLY A 91 8.25 17.83 -5.81
CA GLY A 91 7.34 17.06 -6.66
C GLY A 91 6.13 16.49 -5.92
N GLU A 92 5.43 15.58 -6.58
CA GLU A 92 4.28 14.88 -6.03
C GLU A 92 4.45 13.38 -6.22
N THR A 93 4.09 12.59 -5.20
CA THR A 93 4.02 11.13 -5.29
C THR A 93 2.56 10.72 -5.23
N THR A 94 2.15 9.80 -6.09
CA THR A 94 0.78 9.29 -6.13
C THR A 94 0.74 7.84 -5.66
N ALA A 95 -0.26 7.53 -4.84
CA ALA A 95 -0.64 6.19 -4.44
C ALA A 95 -2.15 6.05 -4.51
N PHE A 96 -2.64 4.82 -4.44
CA PHE A 96 -4.06 4.51 -4.46
C PHE A 96 -4.41 3.59 -3.31
N ALA A 97 -5.52 3.86 -2.64
CA ALA A 97 -6.04 3.00 -1.59
C ALA A 97 -7.44 2.52 -1.97
N TYR A 98 -7.69 1.22 -1.77
CA TYR A 98 -8.97 0.61 -2.10
C TYR A 98 -9.25 -0.61 -1.23
N GLU A 99 -10.51 -0.98 -1.13
CA GLU A 99 -10.91 -2.25 -0.53
C GLU A 99 -10.97 -3.34 -1.60
N GLY A 100 -10.30 -4.46 -1.33
CA GLY A 100 -10.56 -5.72 -2.01
C GLY A 100 -11.48 -6.60 -1.19
N ILE A 101 -11.83 -7.76 -1.74
CA ILE A 101 -12.85 -8.68 -1.20
C ILE A 101 -12.64 -9.07 0.27
N LEU A 102 -11.39 -9.18 0.72
CA LEU A 102 -11.05 -9.65 2.08
C LEU A 102 -10.15 -8.68 2.87
N ARG A 103 -9.55 -7.70 2.19
CA ARG A 103 -8.48 -6.86 2.74
C ARG A 103 -8.42 -5.54 1.97
N SER A 104 -7.89 -4.53 2.63
CA SER A 104 -7.58 -3.26 2.00
C SER A 104 -6.16 -3.24 1.45
N TYR A 105 -5.97 -2.48 0.38
CA TYR A 105 -4.72 -2.38 -0.34
C TYR A 105 -4.28 -0.94 -0.51
N LEU A 106 -2.96 -0.76 -0.54
CA LEU A 106 -2.26 0.44 -0.93
C LEU A 106 -1.42 0.11 -2.16
N GLU A 107 -1.66 0.78 -3.27
CA GLU A 107 -0.98 0.54 -4.54
C GLU A 107 -0.17 1.77 -4.94
N PHE A 108 1.10 1.54 -5.25
CA PHE A 108 1.97 2.52 -5.89
C PHE A 108 2.18 2.08 -7.34
N PRO A 109 1.77 2.91 -8.33
CA PRO A 109 1.95 2.60 -9.75
C PRO A 109 3.38 2.17 -10.05
N TYR A 110 3.55 1.06 -10.78
CA TYR A 110 4.86 0.52 -11.21
C TYR A 110 5.83 0.15 -10.08
N THR A 111 5.40 0.22 -8.82
CA THR A 111 6.24 -0.03 -7.65
C THR A 111 5.77 -1.26 -6.89
N GLY A 112 4.45 -1.41 -6.72
CA GLY A 112 3.86 -2.61 -6.13
C GLY A 112 2.58 -2.36 -5.35
N ILE A 113 1.95 -3.47 -5.00
CA ILE A 113 0.71 -3.50 -4.22
C ILE A 113 1.05 -3.97 -2.80
N TYR A 114 0.54 -3.26 -1.81
CA TYR A 114 0.77 -3.49 -0.39
C TYR A 114 -0.55 -3.80 0.30
N LYS A 115 -0.55 -4.77 1.21
CA LYS A 115 -1.69 -5.10 2.07
C LYS A 115 -1.68 -4.17 3.28
N LEU A 116 -2.79 -3.47 3.47
CA LEU A 116 -3.05 -2.73 4.70
C LEU A 116 -3.74 -3.64 5.72
N LYS A 117 -3.39 -3.47 6.99
CA LYS A 117 -4.13 -4.09 8.08
C LYS A 117 -5.47 -3.39 8.29
N GLU A 118 -5.45 -2.07 8.20
CA GLU A 118 -6.59 -1.18 8.36
C GLU A 118 -6.37 0.05 7.47
N LEU A 119 -7.44 0.57 6.87
CA LEU A 119 -7.37 1.84 6.12
C LEU A 119 -7.38 3.02 7.10
N PRO A 120 -6.70 4.13 6.79
CA PRO A 120 -6.90 5.38 7.51
C PRO A 120 -8.39 5.75 7.57
N GLN A 121 -8.87 6.22 8.73
CA GLN A 121 -10.30 6.49 8.95
C GLN A 121 -10.90 7.43 7.90
N VAL A 122 -10.12 8.42 7.45
CA VAL A 122 -10.52 9.35 6.39
C VAL A 122 -10.80 8.63 5.06
N ILE A 123 -9.99 7.62 4.70
CA ILE A 123 -10.19 6.83 3.49
C ILE A 123 -11.38 5.88 3.65
N GLN A 124 -11.54 5.26 4.82
CA GLN A 124 -12.72 4.42 5.09
C GLN A 124 -14.01 5.19 4.88
N LYS A 125 -14.10 6.40 5.42
CA LYS A 125 -15.27 7.26 5.27
C LYS A 125 -15.53 7.60 3.80
N MET A 126 -14.48 7.95 3.06
CA MET A 126 -14.58 8.25 1.63
C MET A 126 -15.10 7.04 0.82
N LEU A 127 -14.56 5.84 1.07
CA LEU A 127 -14.98 4.62 0.36
C LEU A 127 -16.37 4.10 0.74
N ALA A 128 -16.92 4.54 1.88
CA ALA A 128 -18.23 4.12 2.37
C ALA A 128 -19.40 5.01 1.87
N ASP A 129 -19.09 6.21 1.36
CA ASP A 129 -20.06 7.17 0.80
C ASP A 129 -20.29 6.92 -0.71
#